data_AF-A0A7V0KJF6-F1
#
_entry.id   AF-A0A7V0KJF6-F1
#
_cell.length_a   1.000
_cell.length_b   1.000
_cell.length_c   1.000
_cell.angle_alpha   90.00
_cell.angle_beta   90.00
_cell.angle_gamma   90.00
#
_symmetry.space_group_name_H-M   'P 1'
#
loop_
_entity.id
_entity.type
_entity.pdbx_description
1 polymer ?
#
loop_
_entity_poly.entity_id
_entity_poly.type
_entity_poly.pdbx_seq_one_letter_code
_entity_poly.pdbx_strand_id
1 'polypeptide(L)'
;MKLLKRALPRTTLHAVIIGIALIWMLPTVGLLITSFRSPQDVAHTGWWTTLAHPFNFTQYTLHNYETVITKNGMGRAFINSLIITIPSTILPVLLAA
;
A
#
# COMPACT_ATOMS: atom_id res chain seq x y z
N MET A 1 40.90 13.24 -7.12
CA MET A 1 39.67 14.04 -7.38
C MET A 1 38.78 13.54 -8.55
N LYS A 2 39.15 12.51 -9.33
CA LYS A 2 38.26 11.94 -10.38
C LYS A 2 37.23 10.91 -9.84
N LEU A 3 37.57 10.19 -8.76
CA LEU A 3 36.65 9.25 -8.09
C LEU A 3 35.51 9.98 -7.34
N LEU A 4 35.83 11.09 -6.66
CA LEU A 4 34.84 11.91 -5.95
C LEU A 4 33.81 12.53 -6.90
N LYS A 5 34.25 12.97 -8.11
CA LYS A 5 33.38 13.52 -9.15
C LYS A 5 32.48 12.47 -9.84
N ARG A 6 32.79 11.17 -9.72
CA ARG A 6 31.95 10.05 -10.20
C ARG A 6 31.01 9.49 -9.12
N ALA A 7 31.38 9.61 -7.85
CA ALA A 7 30.54 9.19 -6.71
C ALA A 7 29.40 10.19 -6.43
N LEU A 8 29.68 11.50 -6.53
CA LEU A 8 28.69 12.56 -6.34
C LEU A 8 27.42 12.40 -7.20
N PRO A 9 27.50 12.13 -8.54
CA PRO A 9 26.30 11.92 -9.35
C PRO A 9 25.53 10.65 -8.99
N ARG A 10 26.19 9.62 -8.44
CA ARG A 10 25.50 8.41 -7.97
C ARG A 10 24.71 8.67 -6.70
N THR A 11 25.30 9.33 -5.69
CA THR A 11 24.59 9.62 -4.44
C THR A 11 23.42 10.57 -4.67
N THR A 12 23.60 11.60 -5.51
CA THR A 12 22.50 12.50 -5.91
C THR A 12 21.40 11.72 -6.63
N LEU A 13 21.74 10.81 -7.56
CA LEU A 13 20.75 9.99 -8.24
C LEU A 13 19.95 9.12 -7.27
N HIS A 14 20.60 8.41 -6.35
CA HIS A 14 19.90 7.58 -5.37
C HIS A 14 19.03 8.42 -4.45
N ALA A 15 19.51 9.57 -3.98
CA ALA A 15 18.72 10.48 -3.16
C ALA A 15 17.47 10.98 -3.90
N VAL A 16 17.60 11.34 -5.18
CA VAL A 16 16.47 11.76 -6.03
C VAL A 16 15.49 10.60 -6.24
N ILE A 17 15.97 9.40 -6.60
CA ILE A 17 15.11 8.22 -6.80
C ILE A 17 14.39 7.85 -5.51
N ILE A 18 15.08 7.84 -4.37
CA ILE A 18 14.47 7.58 -3.06
C ILE A 18 13.42 8.64 -2.74
N GLY A 19 13.71 9.92 -2.97
CA GLY A 19 12.75 11.00 -2.79
C GLY A 19 11.48 10.80 -3.62
N ILE A 20 11.64 10.47 -4.90
CA ILE A 20 10.50 10.17 -5.80
C ILE A 20 9.74 8.93 -5.33
N ALA A 21 10.45 7.86 -4.95
CA ALA A 21 9.84 6.63 -4.45
C ALA A 21 9.02 6.87 -3.17
N LEU A 22 9.55 7.67 -2.23
CA LEU A 22 8.82 8.05 -1.01
C LEU A 22 7.56 8.83 -1.33
N ILE A 23 7.64 9.81 -2.24
CA ILE A 23 6.46 10.56 -2.70
C ILE A 23 5.43 9.62 -3.32
N TRP A 24 5.87 8.65 -4.12
CA TRP A 24 4.97 7.68 -4.76
C TRP A 24 4.36 6.67 -3.76
N MET A 25 5.03 6.40 -2.65
CA MET A 25 4.51 5.54 -1.58
C MET A 25 3.48 6.23 -0.68
N LEU A 26 3.44 7.57 -0.64
CA LEU A 26 2.49 8.34 0.17
C LEU A 26 1.03 7.89 0.01
N PRO A 27 0.45 7.73 -1.20
CA PRO A 27 -0.93 7.26 -1.35
C PRO A 27 -1.14 5.86 -0.75
N THR A 28 -0.19 4.95 -0.91
CA THR A 28 -0.27 3.59 -0.35
C THR A 28 -0.23 3.61 1.17
N VAL A 29 0.64 4.44 1.76
CA VAL A 29 0.71 4.63 3.22
C VAL A 29 -0.58 5.27 3.74
N GLY A 30 -1.12 6.27 3.02
CA GLY A 30 -2.40 6.89 3.36
C GLY A 30 -3.57 5.90 3.34
N LEU A 31 -3.63 5.03 2.34
CA LEU A 31 -4.62 3.95 2.27
C LEU A 31 -4.44 2.93 3.39
N LEU A 32 -3.19 2.54 3.70
CA LEU A 32 -2.89 1.62 4.79
C LEU A 32 -3.30 2.17 6.15
N ILE A 33 -3.01 3.44 6.44
CA ILE A 33 -3.44 4.07 7.70
C ILE A 33 -4.98 4.13 7.73
N THR A 34 -5.60 4.52 6.62
CA THR A 34 -7.05 4.64 6.48
C THR A 34 -7.77 3.32 6.69
N SER A 35 -7.20 2.18 6.28
CA SER A 35 -7.83 0.87 6.44
C SER A 35 -8.06 0.49 7.91
N PHE A 36 -7.26 1.04 8.82
CA PHE A 36 -7.41 0.86 10.26
C PHE A 36 -8.23 1.96 10.95
N ARG A 37 -8.70 3.00 10.24
CA ARG A 37 -9.47 4.11 10.86
C ARG A 37 -10.97 3.85 10.81
N SER A 38 -11.73 4.44 11.73
CA SER A 38 -13.19 4.36 11.68
C SER A 38 -13.75 5.08 10.43
N PRO A 39 -14.85 4.61 9.82
CA PRO A 39 -15.47 5.29 8.68
C PRO A 39 -15.81 6.76 8.94
N GLN A 40 -16.16 7.09 10.19
CA GLN A 40 -16.45 8.44 10.64
C GLN A 40 -15.20 9.32 10.55
N ASP A 41 -14.06 8.84 11.04
CA ASP A 41 -12.80 9.60 11.00
C ASP A 41 -12.30 9.82 9.57
N VAL A 42 -12.50 8.83 8.69
CA VAL A 42 -12.15 8.90 7.27
C VAL A 42 -13.00 9.95 6.54
N ALA A 43 -14.28 10.08 6.90
CA ALA A 43 -15.19 11.05 6.28
C ALA A 43 -14.93 12.51 6.73
N HIS A 44 -14.41 12.70 7.96
CA HIS A 44 -14.29 14.03 8.56
C HIS A 44 -12.86 14.57 8.66
N THR A 45 -11.83 13.73 8.57
CA THR A 45 -10.43 14.17 8.77
C THR A 45 -9.42 13.39 7.91
N GLY A 46 -8.30 14.04 7.56
CA GLY A 46 -7.21 13.42 6.79
C GLY A 46 -6.49 12.30 7.53
N TRP A 47 -5.91 11.34 6.80
CA TRP A 47 -5.22 10.17 7.39
C TRP A 47 -3.98 10.55 8.21
N TRP A 48 -3.31 11.66 7.89
CA TRP A 48 -2.13 12.11 8.62
C TRP A 48 -2.42 12.57 10.06
N THR A 49 -3.70 12.80 10.43
CA THR A 49 -4.05 13.20 11.80
C THR A 49 -3.77 12.10 12.82
N THR A 50 -3.81 10.82 12.42
CA THR A 50 -3.46 9.70 13.32
C THR A 50 -1.97 9.70 13.67
N LEU A 51 -1.12 10.34 12.86
CA LEU A 51 0.31 10.48 13.14
C LEU A 51 0.60 11.49 14.26
N ALA A 52 -0.36 12.35 14.60
CA ALA A 52 -0.23 13.28 15.73
C ALA A 52 -0.31 12.56 17.09
N HIS A 53 -1.05 11.44 17.15
CA HIS A 53 -1.26 10.66 18.38
C HIS A 53 -1.04 9.16 18.13
N PRO A 54 0.14 8.71 17.66
CA PRO A 54 0.33 7.34 17.18
C PRO A 54 0.15 6.26 18.26
N PHE A 55 0.32 6.62 19.53
CA PHE A 55 0.17 5.71 20.67
C PHE A 55 -1.26 5.64 21.22
N ASN A 56 -2.21 6.38 20.64
CA ASN A 56 -3.61 6.21 20.98
C ASN A 56 -4.19 5.00 20.23
N PHE A 57 -4.14 3.84 20.85
CA PHE A 57 -4.60 2.59 20.23
C PHE A 57 -6.11 2.53 19.98
N THR A 58 -6.92 3.39 20.62
CA THR A 58 -8.39 3.37 20.47
C THR A 58 -8.86 3.96 19.14
N GLN A 59 -7.99 4.68 18.41
CA GLN A 59 -8.32 5.24 17.10
C GLN A 59 -8.17 4.21 15.96
N TYR A 60 -7.60 3.04 16.24
CA TYR A 60 -7.41 1.96 15.27
C TYR A 60 -8.47 0.87 15.47
N THR A 61 -9.00 0.35 14.36
CA THR A 61 -10.04 -0.67 14.33
C THR A 61 -9.85 -1.62 13.15
N LEU A 62 -10.35 -2.84 13.28
CA LEU A 62 -10.40 -3.84 12.20
C LEU A 62 -11.79 -3.95 11.55
N HIS A 63 -12.74 -3.11 11.97
CA HIS A 63 -14.14 -3.18 11.52
C HIS A 63 -14.30 -3.04 10.00
N ASN A 64 -13.41 -2.27 9.35
CA ASN A 64 -13.41 -2.14 7.89
C ASN A 64 -13.12 -3.49 7.22
N TYR A 65 -12.11 -4.22 7.69
CA TYR A 65 -11.75 -5.53 7.13
C TYR A 65 -12.87 -6.55 7.31
N GLU A 66 -13.45 -6.62 8.51
CA GLU A 66 -14.61 -7.47 8.77
C GLU A 66 -15.76 -7.13 7.82
N THR A 67 -16.09 -5.85 7.68
CA THR A 67 -17.15 -5.37 6.80
C THR A 67 -16.89 -5.76 5.34
N VAL A 68 -15.68 -5.57 4.84
CA VAL A 68 -15.36 -5.84 3.43
C VAL A 68 -15.36 -7.35 3.16
N ILE A 69 -14.84 -8.17 4.08
CA ILE A 69 -14.78 -9.63 3.87
C ILE A 69 -16.17 -10.25 3.95
N THR A 70 -17.00 -9.81 4.89
CA THR A 70 -18.31 -10.43 5.19
C THR A 70 -19.46 -9.85 4.39
N LYS A 71 -19.41 -8.56 4.01
CA LYS A 71 -20.51 -7.88 3.32
C LYS A 71 -20.26 -7.78 1.83
N ASN A 72 -21.36 -7.62 1.08
CA ASN A 72 -21.37 -7.28 -0.35
C ASN A 72 -20.62 -8.25 -1.28
N GLY A 73 -20.39 -9.49 -0.84
CA GLY A 73 -19.79 -10.54 -1.66
C GLY A 73 -18.31 -10.33 -2.03
N MET A 74 -17.63 -9.35 -1.44
CA MET A 74 -16.24 -9.05 -1.79
C MET A 74 -15.28 -10.21 -1.42
N GLY A 75 -15.53 -10.93 -0.32
CA GLY A 75 -14.80 -12.16 -0.01
C GLY A 75 -14.92 -13.23 -1.10
N ARG A 76 -16.13 -13.41 -1.66
CA ARG A 76 -16.35 -14.32 -2.80
C ARG A 76 -15.66 -13.81 -4.07
N ALA A 77 -15.72 -12.50 -4.34
CA ALA A 77 -15.06 -11.90 -5.49
C ALA A 77 -13.52 -12.06 -5.44
N PHE A 78 -12.94 -11.95 -4.24
CA PHE A 78 -11.51 -12.20 -4.02
C PHE A 78 -11.13 -13.65 -4.38
N ILE A 79 -11.89 -14.63 -3.89
CA ILE A 79 -11.66 -16.06 -4.23
C ILE A 79 -11.87 -16.33 -5.72
N ASN A 80 -12.93 -15.76 -6.32
CA ASN A 80 -13.15 -15.88 -7.77
C ASN A 80 -11.96 -15.36 -8.57
N SER A 81 -11.34 -14.26 -8.12
CA SER A 81 -10.15 -13.70 -8.78
C SER A 81 -8.98 -14.67 -8.71
N LEU A 82 -8.70 -15.26 -7.54
CA LEU A 82 -7.64 -16.27 -7.38
C LEU A 82 -7.87 -17.50 -8.25
N ILE A 83 -9.11 -18.01 -8.28
CA ILE A 83 -9.52 -19.14 -9.11
C ILE A 83 -9.22 -18.88 -10.60
N ILE A 84 -9.31 -17.63 -11.06
CA ILE A 84 -9.04 -17.27 -12.46
C ILE A 84 -7.55 -16.98 -12.68
N THR A 85 -6.90 -16.21 -11.80
CA THR A 85 -5.53 -15.73 -12.01
C THR A 85 -4.49 -16.84 -11.87
N ILE A 86 -4.71 -17.83 -10.99
CA ILE A 86 -3.77 -18.94 -10.78
C ILE A 86 -3.63 -19.79 -12.06
N PRO A 87 -4.70 -20.36 -12.64
CA PRO A 87 -4.56 -21.12 -13.89
C PRO A 87 -4.14 -20.22 -15.05
N SER A 88 -4.61 -18.96 -15.10
CA SER A 88 -4.23 -18.02 -16.15
C SER A 88 -2.75 -17.61 -16.12
N THR A 89 -2.06 -17.72 -14.98
CA THR A 89 -0.62 -17.44 -14.90
C THR A 89 0.20 -18.69 -15.12
N ILE A 90 -0.26 -19.84 -14.62
CA ILE A 90 0.41 -21.13 -14.79
C ILE A 90 0.40 -21.57 -16.26
N LEU A 91 -0.75 -21.55 -16.94
CA LEU A 91 -0.88 -22.09 -18.30
C LEU A 91 0.06 -21.39 -19.31
N PRO A 92 0.13 -20.04 -19.38
CA PRO A 92 1.06 -19.38 -20.30
C PRO A 92 2.52 -19.67 -19.97
N VAL A 93 2.90 -19.74 -18.69
CA VAL A 93 4.28 -20.04 -18.27
C VAL A 93 4.66 -21.46 -18.69
N LEU A 94 3.78 -22.44 -18.50
CA LEU A 94 4.03 -23.83 -18.90
C LEU A 94 4.09 -24.01 -20.42
N LEU A 95 3.35 -23.22 -21.19
CA LEU A 95 3.39 -23.26 -22.65
C LEU A 95 4.60 -22.51 -23.23
N ALA A 96 5.14 -21.54 -22.48
CA ALA A 96 6.29 -20.74 -22.90
C ALA A 96 7.65 -21.31 -22.48
N ALA A 97 7.69 -22.12 -21.40
CA ALA A 97 8.88 -22.80 -20.90
C ALA A 97 9.17 -24.10 -21.65
#